data_AF-A0A960TA34-F1
#
_entry.id   AF-A0A960TA34-F1
#
_cell.length_a   1.000
_cell.length_b   1.000
_cell.length_c   1.000
_cell.angle_alpha   90.00
_cell.angle_beta   90.00
_cell.angle_gamma   90.00
#
_symmetry.space_group_name_H-M   'P 1'
#
loop_
_entity.id
_entity.type
_entity.pdbx_description
1 polymer ?
#
loop_
_entity_poly.entity_id
_entity_poly.type
_entity_poly.pdbx_seq_one_letter_code
_entity_poly.pdbx_strand_id
1 'polypeptide(L)'
;MDISPSMNRQLLAKASTIACELESLQLDLTTETLERRFAGIVSSMTMHHIADIPAMFARFRNLLLPDGFLAIAEEADFRNVECRRVGVVEKPRGQYPVFLLTAVHRAQ
;
A
#
# COMPACT_ATOMS: atom_id res chain seq x y z
N MET A 1 8.49 -2.02 2.27
CA MET A 1 9.37 -0.84 2.33
C MET A 1 9.13 -0.16 3.65
N ASP A 2 10.19 0.19 4.36
CA ASP A 2 10.11 0.83 5.69
C ASP A 2 11.40 1.59 5.98
N ILE A 3 11.34 2.71 6.71
CA ILE A 3 12.52 3.46 7.16
C ILE A 3 13.25 2.77 8.32
N SER A 4 12.54 1.93 9.08
CA SER A 4 13.01 1.30 10.31
C SER A 4 13.84 0.03 10.03
N PRO A 5 15.15 0.03 10.34
CA PRO A 5 15.98 -1.16 10.19
C PRO A 5 15.47 -2.33 11.07
N SER A 6 14.89 -2.01 12.23
CA SER A 6 14.36 -3.00 13.17
C SER A 6 13.17 -3.75 12.57
N MET A 7 12.22 -3.04 11.95
CA MET A 7 11.04 -3.66 11.32
C MET A 7 11.43 -4.48 10.10
N ASN A 8 12.36 -3.97 9.28
CA ASN A 8 12.87 -4.70 8.13
C ASN A 8 13.52 -6.03 8.54
N ARG A 9 14.28 -6.07 9.64
CA ARG A 9 14.83 -7.32 10.19
C ARG A 9 13.74 -8.31 10.61
N GLN A 10 12.65 -7.85 11.22
CA GLN A 10 11.54 -8.73 11.61
C GLN A 10 10.81 -9.32 10.39
N LEU A 11 10.62 -8.54 9.33
CA LEU A 11 10.04 -9.01 8.08
C LEU A 11 10.93 -10.08 7.44
N LEU A 12 12.23 -9.81 7.33
CA LEU A 12 13.20 -10.74 6.74
C LEU A 12 13.32 -12.05 7.53
N ALA A 13 13.25 -12.00 8.87
CA ALA A 13 13.23 -13.21 9.70
C ALA A 13 12.01 -14.11 9.44
N LYS A 14 10.92 -13.56 8.91
CA LYS A 14 9.68 -14.28 8.54
C LYS A 14 9.61 -14.61 7.04
N ALA A 15 10.63 -14.27 6.25
CA ALA A 15 10.61 -14.42 4.80
C ALA A 15 10.25 -15.85 4.35
N SER A 16 10.76 -16.88 5.02
CA SER A 16 10.47 -18.29 4.72
C SER A 16 9.01 -18.70 4.94
N THR A 17 8.22 -17.89 5.64
CA THR A 17 6.78 -18.14 5.89
C THR A 17 5.88 -17.45 4.87
N ILE A 18 6.44 -16.61 3.99
CA ILE A 18 5.71 -15.85 2.98
C ILE A 18 5.74 -16.66 1.68
N ALA A 19 4.56 -16.93 1.12
CA ALA A 19 4.39 -17.83 -0.03
C ALA A 19 4.84 -17.24 -1.38
N CYS A 20 5.31 -16.00 -1.41
CA CYS A 20 5.72 -15.29 -2.62
C CYS A 20 7.13 -14.71 -2.48
N GLU A 21 7.69 -14.29 -3.62
CA GLU A 21 8.96 -13.57 -3.64
C GLU A 21 8.86 -12.29 -2.80
N LEU A 22 9.85 -12.09 -1.94
CA LEU A 22 9.91 -10.97 -1.02
C LEU A 22 11.15 -10.13 -1.27
N GLU A 23 10.93 -8.84 -1.48
CA GLU A 23 11.97 -7.83 -1.53
C GLU A 23 11.71 -6.80 -0.42
N SER A 24 12.72 -6.53 0.41
CA SER A 24 12.64 -5.51 1.45
C SER A 24 13.56 -4.34 1.11
N LEU A 25 12.96 -3.16 0.97
CA LEU A 25 13.67 -1.90 0.71
C LEU A 25 13.60 -1.02 1.95
N GLN A 26 14.77 -0.67 2.49
CA GLN A 26 14.89 0.36 3.51
C GLN A 26 15.02 1.72 2.83
N LEU A 27 13.94 2.49 2.79
CA LEU A 27 13.84 3.72 2.02
C LEU A 27 12.83 4.66 2.68
N ASP A 28 13.15 5.96 2.72
CA ASP A 28 12.23 7.02 3.09
C ASP A 28 11.59 7.65 1.85
N LEU A 29 10.34 7.27 1.56
CA LEU A 29 9.60 7.83 0.42
C LEU A 29 9.30 9.32 0.53
N THR A 30 9.45 9.95 1.70
CA THR A 30 9.22 11.39 1.83
C THR A 30 10.36 12.19 1.20
N THR A 31 11.57 11.65 1.23
CA THR A 31 12.80 12.33 0.80
C THR A 31 13.40 11.69 -0.46
N GLU A 32 13.32 10.38 -0.59
CA GLU A 32 13.96 9.62 -1.66
C GLU A 32 13.03 9.37 -2.85
N THR A 33 13.61 9.04 -4.01
CA THR A 33 12.89 8.68 -5.24
C THR A 33 13.03 7.19 -5.53
N LEU A 34 12.04 6.62 -6.19
CA LEU A 34 12.05 5.21 -6.57
C LEU A 34 11.65 5.08 -8.04
N GLU A 35 12.57 4.57 -8.87
CA GLU A 35 12.42 4.49 -10.33
C GLU A 35 11.77 3.18 -10.80
N ARG A 36 10.68 2.79 -10.14
CA ARG A 36 9.86 1.64 -10.55
C ARG A 36 8.40 1.90 -10.26
N ARG A 37 7.52 1.27 -11.04
CA ARG A 37 6.08 1.34 -10.86
C ARG A 37 5.52 -0.01 -10.42
N PHE A 38 4.42 0.05 -9.68
CA PHE A 38 3.76 -1.11 -9.11
C PHE A 38 2.32 -1.22 -9.59
N ALA A 39 1.83 -2.45 -9.72
CA ALA A 39 0.42 -2.73 -9.96
C ALA A 39 -0.45 -2.48 -8.71
N GLY A 40 0.16 -2.37 -7.54
CA GLY A 40 -0.54 -2.09 -6.30
C GLY A 40 0.37 -1.53 -5.22
N ILE A 41 -0.16 -0.62 -4.40
CA ILE A 41 0.48 -0.11 -3.20
C ILE A 41 -0.47 -0.36 -2.04
N VAL A 42 0.04 -0.99 -0.98
CA VAL A 42 -0.66 -1.16 0.30
C VAL A 42 0.18 -0.45 1.36
N SER A 43 -0.43 0.51 2.05
CA SER A 43 0.19 1.22 3.17
C SER A 43 -0.70 1.08 4.40
N SER A 44 -0.09 0.80 5.56
CA SER A 44 -0.82 0.69 6.81
C SER A 44 0.00 1.23 7.96
N MET A 45 -0.68 1.92 8.89
CA MET A 45 -0.05 2.54 10.07
C MET A 45 1.18 3.39 9.69
N THR A 46 1.12 4.08 8.56
CA THR A 46 2.26 4.84 8.02
C THR A 46 1.90 6.31 7.86
N MET A 47 0.70 6.63 7.35
CA MET A 47 0.32 8.00 6.97
C MET A 47 0.18 8.93 8.17
N HIS A 48 -0.17 8.44 9.35
CA HIS A 48 -0.26 9.26 10.58
C HIS A 48 1.08 9.84 11.05
N HIS A 49 2.21 9.33 10.54
CA HIS A 49 3.55 9.88 10.78
C HIS A 49 4.06 10.79 9.65
N ILE A 50 3.30 10.95 8.57
CA ILE A 50 3.70 11.75 7.40
C ILE A 50 3.21 13.18 7.55
N ALA A 51 4.15 14.13 7.51
CA ALA A 51 3.84 15.56 7.65
C ALA A 51 3.06 16.13 6.45
N ASP A 52 3.42 15.74 5.23
CA ASP A 52 2.77 16.19 3.99
C ASP A 52 2.06 15.03 3.29
N ILE A 53 0.84 14.77 3.74
CA ILE A 53 -0.04 13.73 3.21
C ILE A 53 -0.34 13.95 1.71
N PRO A 54 -0.74 15.15 1.23
CA PRO A 54 -0.94 15.41 -0.20
C PRO A 54 0.29 15.08 -1.07
N ALA A 55 1.49 15.48 -0.65
CA ALA A 55 2.72 15.16 -1.38
C ALA A 55 2.97 13.65 -1.44
N MET A 56 2.70 12.92 -0.36
CA MET A 56 2.82 11.46 -0.34
C MET A 56 1.81 10.80 -1.29
N PHE A 57 0.55 11.28 -1.36
CA PHE A 57 -0.41 10.80 -2.34
C PHE A 57 0.02 11.05 -3.78
N ALA A 58 0.61 12.22 -4.07
CA ALA A 58 1.16 12.51 -5.39
C ALA A 58 2.30 11.54 -5.75
N ARG A 59 3.17 11.23 -4.78
CA ARG A 59 4.23 10.22 -4.92
C ARG A 59 3.66 8.83 -5.20
N PHE A 60 2.67 8.36 -4.42
CA PHE A 60 2.04 7.07 -4.68
C PHE A 60 1.44 6.98 -6.08
N ARG A 61 0.77 8.03 -6.56
CA ARG A 61 0.24 8.07 -7.94
C ARG A 61 1.34 7.95 -8.99
N ASN A 62 2.52 8.53 -8.76
CA ASN A 62 3.67 8.41 -9.66
C ASN A 62 4.31 7.02 -9.63
N LEU A 63 4.20 6.31 -8.51
CA LEU A 63 4.69 4.93 -8.35
C LEU A 63 3.69 3.87 -8.82
N LEU A 64 2.47 4.25 -9.20
CA LEU A 64 1.49 3.30 -9.73
C LEU A 64 1.59 3.19 -11.26
N LEU A 65 1.33 1.98 -11.75
CA LEU A 65 0.96 1.76 -13.15
C LEU A 65 -0.43 2.38 -13.43
N PRO A 66 -0.77 2.64 -14.71
CA PRO A 66 -2.06 3.26 -15.07
C PRO A 66 -3.30 2.56 -14.47
N ASP A 67 -3.27 1.22 -14.37
CA ASP A 67 -4.34 0.39 -13.80
C ASP A 67 -4.06 -0.07 -12.36
N GLY A 68 -3.07 0.55 -11.71
CA GLY A 68 -2.65 0.17 -10.36
C GLY A 68 -3.64 0.60 -9.29
N PHE A 69 -3.65 -0.11 -8.16
CA PHE A 69 -4.50 0.24 -7.02
C PHE A 69 -3.70 0.79 -5.83
N LEU A 70 -4.33 1.67 -5.05
CA LEU A 70 -3.80 2.17 -3.78
C LEU A 70 -4.76 1.80 -2.66
N ALA A 71 -4.29 1.02 -1.69
CA ALA A 71 -5.02 0.71 -0.46
C ALA A 71 -4.28 1.31 0.73
N ILE A 72 -4.99 2.11 1.53
CA ILE A 72 -4.45 2.75 2.74
C ILE A 72 -5.30 2.29 3.92
N ALA A 73 -4.67 1.66 4.89
CA ALA A 73 -5.30 1.17 6.12
C ALA A 73 -4.65 1.87 7.32
N GLU A 74 -5.19 3.03 7.68
CA GLU A 74 -4.77 3.78 8.87
C GLU A 74 -5.69 3.49 10.05
N GLU A 75 -5.07 3.46 11.24
CA GLU A 75 -5.66 3.51 12.59
C GLU A 75 -7.14 3.06 12.72
N ALA A 76 -7.40 1.87 12.23
CA ALA A 76 -8.52 1.07 12.65
C ALA A 76 -7.94 -0.32 12.75
N ASP A 77 -8.15 -0.99 13.90
CA ASP A 77 -7.56 -2.27 14.30
C ASP A 77 -8.11 -3.42 13.41
N PHE A 78 -7.87 -3.26 12.12
CA PHE A 78 -8.38 -4.00 11.00
C PHE A 78 -7.44 -5.16 10.74
N ARG A 79 -7.97 -6.38 10.85
CA ARG A 79 -7.30 -7.62 10.46
C ARG A 79 -7.98 -8.19 9.21
N ASN A 80 -7.30 -9.11 8.52
CA ASN A 80 -7.81 -9.75 7.30
C ASN A 80 -8.22 -8.72 6.23
N VAL A 81 -7.32 -7.76 5.93
CA VAL A 81 -7.54 -6.81 4.85
C VAL A 81 -7.49 -7.56 3.52
N GLU A 82 -8.62 -7.66 2.83
CA GLU A 82 -8.73 -8.23 1.49
C GLU A 82 -9.14 -7.11 0.52
N CYS A 83 -8.44 -7.03 -0.61
CA CYS A 83 -8.80 -6.14 -1.71
C CYS A 83 -9.30 -7.00 -2.86
N ARG A 84 -10.57 -6.84 -3.22
CA ARG A 84 -11.18 -7.57 -4.34
C ARG A 84 -11.75 -6.59 -5.36
N ARG A 85 -11.46 -6.81 -6.65
CA ARG A 85 -12.15 -6.10 -7.74
C ARG A 85 -13.60 -6.55 -7.78
N VAL A 86 -14.54 -5.63 -7.59
CA VAL A 86 -15.98 -5.92 -7.57
C VAL A 86 -16.72 -5.41 -8.79
N GLY A 87 -16.08 -4.57 -9.61
CA GLY A 87 -16.68 -4.14 -10.86
C GLY A 87 -15.81 -3.18 -11.66
N VAL A 88 -16.43 -2.60 -12.68
CA VAL A 88 -15.87 -1.56 -13.52
C VAL A 88 -16.97 -0.55 -13.77
N VAL A 89 -16.69 0.72 -13.52
CA VAL A 89 -17.57 1.82 -13.90
C VAL A 89 -17.09 2.36 -15.24
N GLU A 90 -17.94 2.28 -16.25
CA GLU A 90 -17.68 2.92 -17.54
C GLU A 90 -18.12 4.38 -17.50
N LYS A 91 -17.23 5.28 -17.93
CA LYS A 91 -17.55 6.69 -18.17
C LYS A 91 -17.05 7.08 -19.56
N PRO A 92 -17.53 8.21 -20.14
CA PRO A 92 -17.08 8.66 -21.46
C PRO A 92 -15.56 8.84 -21.59
N ARG A 93 -14.84 9.03 -20.47
CA ARG A 93 -13.38 9.22 -20.42
C ARG A 93 -12.60 7.94 -20.15
N GLY A 94 -13.25 6.79 -19.98
CA GLY A 94 -12.57 5.51 -19.76
C GLY A 94 -13.30 4.58 -18.79
N GLN A 95 -12.66 3.44 -18.54
CA GLN A 95 -13.12 2.42 -17.60
C GLN A 95 -12.40 2.56 -16.27
N TYR A 96 -13.14 2.54 -15.17
CA TYR A 96 -12.62 2.74 -13.83
C TYR A 96 -12.92 1.51 -12.98
N PRO A 97 -11.93 0.66 -12.66
CA PRO A 97 -12.15 -0.51 -11.82
C PRO A 97 -12.59 -0.08 -10.41
N VAL A 98 -13.58 -0.79 -9.87
CA VAL A 98 -14.08 -0.61 -8.50
C VAL A 98 -13.54 -1.75 -7.66
N PHE A 99 -12.88 -1.41 -6.56
CA PHE A 99 -12.35 -2.35 -5.59
C PHE A 99 -13.16 -2.25 -4.30
N LEU A 100 -13.49 -3.40 -3.74
CA LEU A 100 -14.00 -3.54 -2.39
C LEU A 100 -12.81 -3.87 -1.50
N LEU A 101 -12.56 -3.00 -0.53
CA LEU A 101 -11.65 -3.30 0.57
C LEU A 101 -12.50 -3.83 1.72
N THR A 102 -12.32 -5.09 2.08
CA THR A 102 -12.90 -5.67 3.29
C THR A 102 -11.83 -5.78 4.35
N ALA A 103 -12.21 -5.55 5.60
CA ALA A 103 -11.38 -5.78 6.76
C ALA A 103 -12.26 -6.07 7.97
N VAL A 104 -11.73 -6.82 8.93
CA VAL A 104 -12.42 -7.13 10.20
C VAL A 104 -11.89 -6.21 11.28
N HIS A 105 -12.76 -5.36 11.84
CA HIS A 105 -12.44 -4.53 13.00
C HIS A 105 -12.66 -5.32 14.29
N ARG A 106 -11.71 -5.33 15.23
CA ARG A 106 -12.01 -5.77 16.60
C ARG A 106 -12.80 -4.68 17.31
N ALA A 107 -14.08 -4.92 17.56
CA ALA A 107 -14.76 -4.23 18.66
C ALA A 107 -14.15 -4.77 19.97
N GLN A 108 -13.58 -3.87 20.79
CA GLN A 108 -13.24 -4.19 22.18
C GLN A 108 -14.51 -4.29 23.02
#